data_AF-A0A2D2CX95-F1
#
_entry.id   AF-A0A2D2CX95-F1
#
_cell.length_a   1.000
_cell.length_b   1.000
_cell.length_c   1.000
_cell.angle_alpha   90.00
_cell.angle_beta   90.00
_cell.angle_gamma   90.00
#
_symmetry.space_group_name_H-M   'P 1'
#
loop_
_entity.id
_entity.type
_entity.pdbx_description
1 polymer ?
#
loop_
_entity_poly.entity_id
_entity_poly.type
_entity_poly.pdbx_seq_one_letter_code
_entity_poly.pdbx_strand_id
1 'polypeptide(L)'
;MTFVKSIALAAIVAIAAPAGVGAQNAPKLARSEPVTLSAKGGHGATVAVDPRNGAVYLAWAQKDAQAPKTGEGREKRKSDASLGVLVARSDDGGRRFGAPVAASRPGDHVRAYTVSPARVAVGPQGDVYVQYGDEDPDFTLEGSYLGRMFLRMARSRDGGRSFEPPVQIGGEAVEGAVASLGMTNLFSAPDGAIYSSWLDSRQSIAYVLANKKHPPKNIYSSQLRVARSDDRGLTFQKSTLVTEPVCVCCGTEVAQGKDGPVYAGTRGLAWGAVKGSADPVRDIVVAASQDRGATWQGAVKLHDDGFKVSACPDVTAGLAVDSKGRLHAAWYTGSDRRPGVFYAVSSDHGKSFSEPVALLTDDWLPYGDVKLALDSKDNAFVAFEDRRGDVDLIQLARIGADGAVVHAEPWAGTGPDLAVLGDSALVVWGGLSPEGEEEGGGVELATIRLEPGS
;
A
#
# COMPACT_ATOMS: atom_id res chain seq x y z
N MET A 1 -5.66 -48.82 15.81
CA MET A 1 -4.20 -48.70 15.75
C MET A 1 -3.84 -47.25 15.87
N THR A 2 -3.28 -46.90 17.02
CA THR A 2 -2.98 -45.55 17.50
C THR A 2 -1.78 -45.01 16.73
N PHE A 3 -1.95 -43.93 15.95
CA PHE A 3 -0.83 -43.18 15.39
C PHE A 3 -0.45 -42.08 16.38
N VAL A 4 0.66 -42.30 17.08
CA VAL A 4 1.32 -41.31 17.93
C VAL A 4 1.98 -40.28 17.00
N LYS A 5 1.53 -39.02 17.04
CA LYS A 5 2.25 -37.88 16.44
C LYS A 5 3.44 -37.56 17.35
N SER A 6 4.65 -37.80 16.87
CA SER A 6 5.87 -37.30 17.50
C SER A 6 5.91 -35.78 17.37
N ILE A 7 5.81 -35.08 18.51
CA ILE A 7 6.11 -33.65 18.63
C ILE A 7 7.63 -33.54 18.67
N ALA A 8 8.24 -33.08 17.59
CA ALA A 8 9.62 -32.64 17.61
C ALA A 8 9.65 -31.21 18.16
N LEU A 9 10.02 -31.08 19.43
CA LEU A 9 10.31 -29.79 20.05
C LEU A 9 11.64 -29.30 19.46
N ALA A 10 11.61 -28.36 18.51
CA ALA A 10 12.82 -27.67 18.08
C ALA A 10 13.28 -26.77 19.24
N ALA A 11 14.37 -27.18 19.89
CA ALA A 11 15.01 -26.37 20.92
C ALA A 11 15.62 -25.12 20.27
N ILE A 12 15.10 -23.95 20.63
CA ILE A 12 15.78 -22.68 20.39
C ILE A 12 17.08 -22.73 21.19
N VAL A 13 18.22 -22.88 20.50
CA VAL A 13 19.53 -22.65 21.11
C VAL A 13 19.71 -21.14 21.19
N ALA A 14 19.24 -20.56 22.29
CA ALA A 14 19.69 -19.25 22.71
C ALA A 14 21.18 -19.37 23.04
N ILE A 15 22.04 -18.82 22.18
CA ILE A 15 23.42 -18.57 22.56
C ILE A 15 23.36 -17.49 23.64
N ALA A 16 23.43 -17.93 24.90
CA ALA A 16 23.56 -17.05 26.05
C ALA A 16 24.86 -16.25 25.88
N ALA A 17 24.73 -14.99 25.47
CA ALA A 17 25.79 -14.02 25.67
C ALA A 17 26.12 -13.98 27.18
N PRO A 18 27.39 -13.84 27.57
CA PRO A 18 27.73 -13.67 28.97
C PRO A 18 26.94 -12.48 29.51
N ALA A 19 26.31 -12.67 30.68
CA ALA A 19 25.54 -11.66 31.37
C ALA A 19 26.45 -10.48 31.74
N GLY A 20 26.67 -9.60 30.76
CA GLY A 20 27.23 -8.29 30.94
C GLY A 20 26.17 -7.39 31.54
N VAL A 21 26.50 -6.81 32.69
CA VAL A 21 25.80 -5.65 33.24
C VAL A 21 25.82 -4.56 32.16
N GLY A 22 24.72 -4.42 31.40
CA GLY A 22 24.65 -3.45 30.28
C GLY A 22 23.38 -3.48 29.42
N ALA A 23 22.40 -4.33 29.70
CA ALA A 23 21.21 -4.49 28.84
C ALA A 23 20.03 -3.51 29.12
N GLN A 24 20.18 -2.56 30.05
CA GLN A 24 19.08 -1.66 30.43
C GLN A 24 19.03 -0.32 29.65
N ASN A 25 19.95 -0.09 28.71
CA ASN A 25 20.20 1.26 28.17
C ASN A 25 20.11 1.37 26.64
N ALA A 26 19.53 0.38 25.95
CA ALA A 26 19.30 0.48 24.50
C ALA A 26 18.04 1.31 24.19
N PRO A 27 18.06 2.19 23.17
CA PRO A 27 16.86 2.90 22.75
C PRO A 27 15.80 1.91 22.25
N LYS A 28 14.54 2.18 22.55
CA LYS A 28 13.41 1.31 22.20
C LYS A 28 12.29 2.09 21.53
N LEU A 29 11.51 1.43 20.68
CA LEU A 29 10.28 2.01 20.14
C LEU A 29 9.11 1.71 21.08
N ALA A 30 8.60 2.75 21.74
CA ALA A 30 7.44 2.66 22.63
C ALA A 30 6.16 2.98 21.87
N ARG A 31 5.16 2.11 22.03
CA ARG A 31 3.82 2.23 21.43
C ARG A 31 2.84 2.78 22.46
N SER A 32 2.03 3.77 22.06
CA SER A 32 0.92 4.27 22.88
C SER A 32 -0.20 3.23 23.00
N GLU A 33 -1.12 3.43 23.95
CA GLU A 33 -2.41 2.74 23.91
C GLU A 33 -3.09 2.98 22.54
N PRO A 34 -3.63 1.93 21.89
CA PRO A 34 -4.34 2.08 20.63
C PRO A 34 -5.64 2.88 20.76
N VAL A 35 -5.95 3.66 19.73
CA VAL A 35 -7.24 4.31 19.53
C VAL A 35 -8.05 3.47 18.55
N THR A 36 -9.23 3.03 18.96
CA THR A 36 -10.17 2.29 18.11
C THR A 36 -11.13 3.25 17.41
N LEU A 37 -11.14 3.23 16.07
CA LEU A 37 -11.98 4.10 15.24
C LEU A 37 -13.26 3.40 14.79
N SER A 38 -13.15 2.13 14.50
CA SER A 38 -14.26 1.24 14.17
C SER A 38 -14.01 -0.05 14.90
N ALA A 39 -14.98 -0.54 15.66
CA ALA A 39 -14.82 -1.78 16.40
C ALA A 39 -15.00 -3.02 15.51
N LYS A 40 -15.70 -2.90 14.37
CA LYS A 40 -16.00 -4.00 13.44
C LYS A 40 -16.19 -3.53 12.01
N GLY A 41 -15.84 -4.39 11.05
CA GLY A 41 -16.20 -4.25 9.64
C GLY A 41 -15.44 -3.18 8.83
N GLY A 42 -14.69 -2.30 9.48
CA GLY A 42 -13.71 -1.44 8.82
C GLY A 42 -12.49 -2.24 8.37
N HIS A 43 -12.00 -1.99 7.15
CA HIS A 43 -10.80 -2.66 6.61
C HIS A 43 -10.07 -1.76 5.61
N GLY A 44 -8.78 -2.07 5.38
CA GLY A 44 -7.91 -1.32 4.48
C GLY A 44 -7.76 0.14 4.92
N ALA A 45 -7.46 0.37 6.20
CA ALA A 45 -7.30 1.72 6.72
C ALA A 45 -5.96 2.32 6.27
N THR A 46 -5.98 3.59 5.88
CA THR A 46 -4.79 4.37 5.55
C THR A 46 -4.71 5.64 6.38
N VAL A 47 -3.50 6.18 6.56
CA VAL A 47 -3.24 7.35 7.41
C VAL A 47 -2.44 8.42 6.67
N ALA A 48 -2.83 9.68 6.87
CA ALA A 48 -2.06 10.83 6.41
C ALA A 48 -2.02 11.94 7.47
N VAL A 49 -0.96 12.74 7.43
CA VAL A 49 -0.75 13.86 8.36
C VAL A 49 -0.67 15.16 7.56
N ASP A 50 -1.40 16.19 7.99
CA ASP A 50 -1.24 17.55 7.47
C ASP A 50 0.05 18.16 8.04
N PRO A 51 1.09 18.40 7.21
CA PRO A 51 2.38 18.87 7.70
C PRO A 51 2.33 20.29 8.28
N ARG A 52 1.24 21.04 8.05
CA ARG A 52 1.12 22.44 8.49
C ARG A 52 0.67 22.59 9.94
N ASN A 53 -0.14 21.64 10.41
CA ASN A 53 -0.81 21.73 11.72
C ASN A 53 -0.79 20.41 12.51
N GLY A 54 -0.31 19.31 11.92
CA GLY A 54 -0.26 18.01 12.57
C GLY A 54 -1.61 17.30 12.68
N ALA A 55 -2.65 17.76 11.98
CA ALA A 55 -3.93 17.06 11.90
C ALA A 55 -3.74 15.69 11.23
N VAL A 56 -4.36 14.67 11.80
CA VAL A 56 -4.26 13.28 11.33
C VAL A 56 -5.57 12.89 10.66
N TYR A 57 -5.48 12.26 9.50
CA TYR A 57 -6.62 11.76 8.74
C TYR A 57 -6.49 10.27 8.57
N LEU A 58 -7.59 9.55 8.79
CA LEU A 58 -7.71 8.13 8.51
C LEU A 58 -8.81 7.94 7.47
N ALA A 59 -8.57 7.08 6.48
CA ALA A 59 -9.59 6.63 5.54
C ALA A 59 -9.68 5.11 5.53
N TRP A 60 -10.90 4.55 5.47
CA TRP A 60 -11.11 3.10 5.40
C TRP A 60 -12.40 2.77 4.65
N ALA A 61 -12.51 1.52 4.20
CA ALA A 61 -13.74 0.99 3.65
C ALA A 61 -14.54 0.26 4.74
N GLN A 62 -15.86 0.44 4.72
CA GLN A 62 -16.77 -0.23 5.65
C GLN A 62 -18.13 -0.41 4.98
N LYS A 63 -18.92 -1.41 5.43
CA LYS A 63 -20.28 -1.61 4.95
C LYS A 63 -21.09 -0.31 5.02
N ASP A 64 -21.63 0.10 3.88
CA ASP A 64 -22.46 1.28 3.75
C ASP A 64 -23.86 0.99 4.33
N ALA A 65 -24.23 1.71 5.38
CA ALA A 65 -25.56 1.59 5.99
C ALA A 65 -26.66 2.22 5.11
N GLN A 66 -26.27 3.10 4.19
CA GLN A 66 -27.14 3.81 3.24
C GLN A 66 -27.15 3.17 1.84
N ALA A 67 -26.48 2.03 1.68
CA ALA A 67 -26.51 1.18 0.51
C ALA A 67 -27.93 0.95 -0.02
N PRO A 68 -28.18 1.09 -1.34
CA PRO A 68 -29.41 0.58 -1.94
C PRO A 68 -29.51 -0.92 -1.65
N LYS A 69 -30.64 -1.37 -1.06
CA LYS A 69 -30.91 -2.80 -0.97
C LYS A 69 -31.03 -3.33 -2.40
N THR A 70 -30.12 -4.20 -2.82
CA THR A 70 -30.19 -4.85 -4.14
C THR A 70 -31.54 -5.56 -4.26
N GLY A 71 -32.23 -5.34 -5.39
CA GLY A 71 -33.61 -5.77 -5.61
C GLY A 71 -33.79 -7.29 -5.47
N GLU A 72 -34.95 -7.69 -4.95
CA GLU A 72 -35.38 -9.08 -4.86
C GLU A 72 -35.39 -9.71 -6.27
N GLY A 73 -34.40 -10.56 -6.59
CA GLY A 73 -34.39 -11.31 -7.85
C GLY A 73 -33.02 -11.68 -8.42
N ARG A 74 -31.92 -11.02 -8.03
CA ARG A 74 -30.56 -11.51 -8.32
C ARG A 74 -30.14 -12.48 -7.21
N GLU A 75 -29.67 -13.66 -7.60
CA GLU A 75 -29.13 -14.68 -6.70
C GLU A 75 -28.07 -14.04 -5.81
N LYS A 76 -28.36 -13.89 -4.50
CA LYS A 76 -27.48 -13.20 -3.56
C LYS A 76 -26.09 -13.83 -3.59
N ARG A 77 -25.07 -13.09 -4.05
CA ARG A 77 -23.70 -13.50 -3.78
C ARG A 77 -23.41 -13.11 -2.33
N LYS A 78 -22.65 -13.94 -1.60
CA LYS A 78 -22.30 -13.67 -0.20
C LYS A 78 -21.55 -12.33 0.02
N SER A 79 -21.13 -11.65 -1.05
CA SER A 79 -20.40 -10.37 -1.07
C SER A 79 -21.26 -9.11 -1.30
N ASP A 80 -22.60 -9.20 -1.22
CA ASP A 80 -23.52 -8.13 -1.67
C ASP A 80 -23.70 -6.94 -0.70
N ALA A 81 -22.85 -6.80 0.32
CA ALA A 81 -22.84 -5.58 1.12
C ALA A 81 -22.04 -4.51 0.35
N SER A 82 -22.69 -3.45 -0.14
CA SER A 82 -21.94 -2.35 -0.74
C SER A 82 -21.09 -1.67 0.35
N LEU A 83 -19.84 -1.41 0.02
CA LEU A 83 -18.94 -0.66 0.88
C LEU A 83 -19.11 0.83 0.61
N GLY A 84 -18.86 1.63 1.63
CA GLY A 84 -18.62 3.06 1.55
C GLY A 84 -17.22 3.38 2.07
N VAL A 85 -16.71 4.55 1.69
CA VAL A 85 -15.43 5.07 2.18
C VAL A 85 -15.69 6.14 3.21
N LEU A 86 -15.13 5.96 4.40
CA LEU A 86 -15.22 6.88 5.52
C LEU A 86 -13.89 7.53 5.80
N VAL A 87 -13.93 8.77 6.31
CA VAL A 87 -12.76 9.54 6.73
C VAL A 87 -12.97 10.09 8.13
N ALA A 88 -12.02 9.86 9.02
CA ALA A 88 -11.99 10.49 10.34
C ALA A 88 -10.81 11.45 10.44
N ARG A 89 -11.02 12.56 11.17
CA ARG A 89 -9.99 13.58 11.44
C ARG A 89 -9.71 13.67 12.93
N SER A 90 -8.44 13.83 13.27
CA SER A 90 -7.95 14.19 14.59
C SER A 90 -7.18 15.52 14.53
N ASP A 91 -7.45 16.40 15.48
CA ASP A 91 -6.77 17.69 15.65
C ASP A 91 -5.73 17.67 16.78
N ASP A 92 -5.53 16.53 17.44
CA ASP A 92 -4.67 16.37 18.63
C ASP A 92 -3.55 15.32 18.43
N GLY A 93 -3.17 15.08 17.18
CA GLY A 93 -2.08 14.18 16.80
C GLY A 93 -2.47 12.71 16.84
N GLY A 94 -3.72 12.38 16.52
CA GLY A 94 -4.23 11.00 16.46
C GLY A 94 -4.71 10.45 17.81
N ARG A 95 -4.86 11.28 18.85
CA ARG A 95 -5.31 10.80 20.18
C ARG A 95 -6.82 10.67 20.25
N ARG A 96 -7.55 11.56 19.58
CA ARG A 96 -9.02 11.56 19.49
C ARG A 96 -9.46 11.93 18.09
N PHE A 97 -10.51 11.26 17.62
CA PHE A 97 -11.08 11.49 16.30
C PHE A 97 -12.51 11.99 16.39
N GLY A 98 -12.87 12.89 15.48
CA GLY A 98 -14.25 13.31 15.26
C GLY A 98 -15.08 12.21 14.60
N ALA A 99 -16.38 12.46 14.45
CA ALA A 99 -17.28 11.56 13.74
C ALA A 99 -16.80 11.36 12.28
N PRO A 100 -16.80 10.12 11.75
CA PRO A 100 -16.39 9.88 10.38
C PRO A 100 -17.32 10.54 9.36
N VAL A 101 -16.77 11.00 8.25
CA VAL A 101 -17.47 11.62 7.13
C VAL A 101 -17.31 10.74 5.89
N ALA A 102 -18.39 10.55 5.12
CA ALA A 102 -18.32 9.79 3.88
C ALA A 102 -17.55 10.55 2.79
N ALA A 103 -16.58 9.88 2.17
CA ALA A 103 -15.90 10.34 0.97
C ALA A 103 -16.53 9.76 -0.32
N SER A 104 -17.14 8.58 -0.23
CA SER A 104 -17.89 7.97 -1.34
C SER A 104 -19.33 8.50 -1.41
N ARG A 105 -20.03 8.23 -2.52
CA ARG A 105 -21.43 8.59 -2.73
C ARG A 105 -22.36 7.38 -2.62
N PRO A 106 -23.63 7.59 -2.24
CA PRO A 106 -24.66 6.56 -2.40
C PRO A 106 -24.72 6.12 -3.87
N GLY A 107 -24.54 4.81 -4.11
CA GLY A 107 -24.51 4.22 -5.45
C GLY A 107 -23.12 3.97 -6.03
N ASP A 108 -22.05 4.43 -5.37
CA ASP A 108 -20.70 3.91 -5.64
C ASP A 108 -20.64 2.43 -5.19
N HIS A 109 -20.02 1.57 -6.00
CA HIS A 109 -19.80 0.16 -5.71
C HIS A 109 -18.35 -0.03 -5.28
N VAL A 110 -18.04 0.50 -4.09
CA VAL A 110 -16.67 0.55 -3.58
C VAL A 110 -16.08 -0.85 -3.45
N ARG A 111 -14.86 -1.01 -3.97
CA ARG A 111 -14.01 -2.20 -3.76
C ARG A 111 -12.72 -1.77 -3.08
N ALA A 112 -12.41 -2.41 -1.97
CA ALA A 112 -11.16 -2.22 -1.23
C ALA A 112 -10.46 -3.57 -1.09
N TYR A 113 -9.16 -3.56 -1.37
CA TYR A 113 -8.27 -4.72 -1.24
C TYR A 113 -7.05 -4.31 -0.42
N THR A 114 -6.30 -5.25 0.14
CA THR A 114 -5.11 -4.97 0.98
C THR A 114 -4.14 -3.99 0.32
N VAL A 115 -3.81 -4.20 -0.96
CA VAL A 115 -2.89 -3.34 -1.72
C VAL A 115 -3.60 -2.38 -2.67
N SER A 116 -4.90 -2.22 -2.49
CA SER A 116 -5.71 -1.17 -3.13
C SER A 116 -6.79 -0.68 -2.18
N PRO A 117 -6.42 -0.17 -0.99
CA PRO A 117 -7.37 0.34 -0.02
C PRO A 117 -7.96 1.68 -0.46
N ALA A 118 -8.92 2.20 0.31
CA ALA A 118 -9.22 3.62 0.25
C ALA A 118 -8.02 4.40 0.82
N ARG A 119 -7.37 5.22 0.00
CA ARG A 119 -6.10 5.88 0.31
C ARG A 119 -6.30 7.37 0.55
N VAL A 120 -5.93 7.86 1.74
CA VAL A 120 -5.94 9.29 2.08
C VAL A 120 -4.58 9.94 1.82
N ALA A 121 -4.60 11.18 1.32
CA ALA A 121 -3.43 12.03 1.20
C ALA A 121 -3.78 13.49 1.54
N VAL A 122 -2.80 14.27 1.97
CA VAL A 122 -2.98 15.70 2.29
C VAL A 122 -2.06 16.55 1.43
N GLY A 123 -2.65 17.54 0.75
CA GLY A 123 -1.93 18.51 -0.07
C GLY A 123 -1.08 19.49 0.75
N PRO A 124 -0.11 20.20 0.15
CA PRO A 124 0.62 21.27 0.83
C PRO A 124 -0.26 22.49 1.16
N GLN A 125 -1.43 22.62 0.51
CA GLN A 125 -2.48 23.58 0.86
C GLN A 125 -3.51 22.98 1.83
N GLY A 126 -3.25 21.75 2.29
CA GLY A 126 -4.07 20.83 3.09
C GLY A 126 -5.52 20.71 2.72
N ASP A 127 -5.76 20.64 1.42
CA ASP A 127 -6.83 19.81 0.90
C ASP A 127 -6.59 18.36 1.33
N VAL A 128 -7.68 17.65 1.59
CA VAL A 128 -7.66 16.22 1.88
C VAL A 128 -8.20 15.49 0.67
N TYR A 129 -7.45 14.52 0.18
CA TYR A 129 -7.79 13.70 -0.97
C TYR A 129 -8.03 12.27 -0.52
N VAL A 130 -9.02 11.61 -1.07
CA VAL A 130 -9.28 10.19 -0.85
C VAL A 130 -9.54 9.51 -2.18
N GLN A 131 -8.66 8.56 -2.53
CA GLN A 131 -8.81 7.72 -3.72
C GLN A 131 -9.34 6.34 -3.33
N TYR A 132 -10.25 5.79 -4.13
CA TYR A 132 -10.80 4.44 -3.91
C TYR A 132 -11.23 3.78 -5.22
N GLY A 133 -11.32 2.45 -5.22
CA GLY A 133 -11.81 1.67 -6.34
C GLY A 133 -13.34 1.60 -6.37
N ASP A 134 -13.92 1.67 -7.55
CA ASP A 134 -15.37 1.62 -7.80
C ASP A 134 -15.65 0.64 -8.95
N GLU A 135 -16.50 -0.35 -8.72
CA GLU A 135 -16.83 -1.36 -9.73
C GLU A 135 -18.00 -0.90 -10.60
N ASP A 136 -17.96 -1.20 -11.89
CA ASP A 136 -19.13 -1.15 -12.75
C ASP A 136 -19.93 -2.47 -12.62
N PRO A 137 -21.04 -2.50 -11.86
CA PRO A 137 -21.76 -3.74 -11.58
C PRO A 137 -22.49 -4.29 -12.81
N ASP A 138 -22.69 -3.46 -13.83
CA ASP A 138 -23.44 -3.81 -15.04
C ASP A 138 -22.50 -4.08 -16.22
N PHE A 139 -21.19 -3.93 -16.04
CA PHE A 139 -20.23 -4.24 -17.08
C PHE A 139 -20.09 -5.75 -17.29
N THR A 140 -20.52 -6.20 -18.46
CA THR A 140 -20.25 -7.55 -18.97
C THR A 140 -19.53 -7.46 -20.30
N LEU A 141 -18.48 -8.26 -20.48
CA LEU A 141 -17.74 -8.33 -21.73
C LEU A 141 -17.72 -9.76 -22.23
N GLU A 142 -18.38 -10.03 -23.38
CA GLU A 142 -18.43 -11.35 -24.00
C GLU A 142 -17.01 -11.91 -24.21
N GLY A 143 -16.77 -13.12 -23.73
CA GLY A 143 -15.44 -13.74 -23.79
C GLY A 143 -14.46 -13.24 -22.72
N SER A 144 -14.92 -12.46 -21.73
CA SER A 144 -14.15 -12.01 -20.57
C SER A 144 -14.76 -12.42 -19.22
N TYR A 145 -13.90 -12.73 -18.24
CA TYR A 145 -14.12 -12.77 -16.79
C TYR A 145 -13.62 -11.48 -16.13
N LEU A 146 -12.98 -10.58 -16.88
CA LEU A 146 -12.53 -9.30 -16.35
C LEU A 146 -13.76 -8.42 -16.10
N GLY A 147 -13.94 -8.01 -14.85
CA GLY A 147 -14.82 -6.91 -14.50
C GLY A 147 -14.23 -5.56 -14.89
N ARG A 148 -15.02 -4.50 -14.73
CA ARG A 148 -14.60 -3.12 -14.98
C ARG A 148 -14.52 -2.36 -13.67
N MET A 149 -13.31 -1.97 -13.32
CA MET A 149 -12.99 -1.15 -12.15
C MET A 149 -12.59 0.25 -12.60
N PHE A 150 -13.11 1.25 -11.91
CA PHE A 150 -12.73 2.65 -12.00
C PHE A 150 -11.98 3.08 -10.75
N LEU A 151 -11.31 4.23 -10.87
CA LEU A 151 -10.77 4.95 -9.74
C LEU A 151 -11.57 6.20 -9.52
N ARG A 152 -11.98 6.40 -8.27
CA ARG A 152 -12.66 7.61 -7.81
C ARG A 152 -11.71 8.37 -6.92
N MET A 153 -11.80 9.70 -6.97
CA MET A 153 -11.13 10.55 -6.00
C MET A 153 -12.05 11.64 -5.51
N ALA A 154 -12.28 11.64 -4.19
CA ALA A 154 -12.98 12.70 -3.50
C ALA A 154 -11.97 13.70 -2.92
N ARG A 155 -12.38 14.98 -2.85
CA ARG A 155 -11.57 16.06 -2.30
C ARG A 155 -12.35 16.83 -1.24
N SER A 156 -11.66 17.22 -0.19
CA SER A 156 -12.13 18.18 0.80
C SER A 156 -11.26 19.42 0.83
N ARG A 157 -11.88 20.60 0.86
CA ARG A 157 -11.22 21.92 1.00
C ARG A 157 -11.48 22.58 2.36
N ASP A 158 -12.24 21.91 3.22
CA ASP A 158 -12.61 22.37 4.56
C ASP A 158 -11.93 21.55 5.68
N GLY A 159 -10.85 20.85 5.32
CA GLY A 159 -10.04 20.01 6.20
C GLY A 159 -10.77 18.72 6.60
N GLY A 160 -11.37 18.02 5.64
CA GLY A 160 -12.01 16.72 5.85
C GLY A 160 -13.37 16.78 6.57
N ARG A 161 -14.00 17.97 6.68
CA ARG A 161 -15.35 18.09 7.28
C ARG A 161 -16.44 17.71 6.29
N SER A 162 -16.20 17.95 5.00
CA SER A 162 -17.05 17.49 3.91
C SER A 162 -16.21 17.18 2.67
N PHE A 163 -16.73 16.31 1.80
CA PHE A 163 -16.11 15.95 0.53
C PHE A 163 -16.99 16.36 -0.65
N GLU A 164 -16.35 16.86 -1.70
CA GLU A 164 -16.96 17.17 -3.00
C GLU A 164 -17.34 15.86 -3.75
N PRO A 165 -18.20 15.91 -4.78
CA PRO A 165 -18.47 14.73 -5.59
C PRO A 165 -17.16 14.16 -6.20
N PRO A 166 -16.95 12.84 -6.13
CA PRO A 166 -15.71 12.24 -6.58
C PRO A 166 -15.56 12.35 -8.11
N VAL A 167 -14.35 12.67 -8.56
CA VAL A 167 -13.99 12.59 -9.98
C VAL A 167 -13.53 11.18 -10.33
N GLN A 168 -13.70 10.78 -11.59
CA GLN A 168 -13.20 9.50 -12.09
C GLN A 168 -11.80 9.67 -12.71
N ILE A 169 -10.86 8.78 -12.37
CA ILE A 169 -9.47 8.77 -12.84
C ILE A 169 -9.23 7.55 -13.74
N GLY A 170 -8.48 7.75 -14.82
CA GLY A 170 -7.99 6.70 -15.72
C GLY A 170 -9.01 6.19 -16.76
N GLY A 171 -8.59 5.20 -17.56
CA GLY A 171 -9.44 4.51 -18.55
C GLY A 171 -10.11 5.44 -19.57
N GLU A 172 -11.40 5.22 -19.84
CA GLU A 172 -12.19 5.99 -20.81
C GLU A 172 -12.30 7.47 -20.43
N ALA A 173 -12.40 7.77 -19.13
CA ALA A 173 -12.58 9.12 -18.62
C ALA A 173 -11.38 10.03 -18.94
N VAL A 174 -10.17 9.48 -18.97
CA VAL A 174 -8.93 10.24 -19.19
C VAL A 174 -8.32 9.99 -20.57
N GLU A 175 -8.46 8.79 -21.13
CA GLU A 175 -7.79 8.38 -22.37
C GLU A 175 -8.72 7.94 -23.51
N GLY A 176 -10.04 7.88 -23.27
CA GLY A 176 -11.00 7.38 -24.25
C GLY A 176 -10.84 5.89 -24.58
N ALA A 177 -10.12 5.13 -23.74
CA ALA A 177 -9.88 3.71 -23.92
C ALA A 177 -10.56 2.89 -22.83
N VAL A 178 -11.28 1.83 -23.23
CA VAL A 178 -11.87 0.86 -22.29
C VAL A 178 -10.76 0.18 -21.50
N ALA A 179 -10.78 0.33 -20.18
CA ALA A 179 -9.79 -0.24 -19.29
C ALA A 179 -10.46 -0.72 -17.99
N SER A 180 -9.78 -1.59 -17.25
CA SER A 180 -10.11 -1.95 -15.88
C SER A 180 -8.85 -1.77 -15.04
N LEU A 181 -9.00 -1.03 -13.95
CA LEU A 181 -7.89 -0.47 -13.17
C LEU A 181 -7.85 -1.10 -11.78
N GLY A 182 -6.66 -1.32 -11.21
CA GLY A 182 -6.55 -1.87 -9.86
C GLY A 182 -5.19 -1.63 -9.23
N MET A 183 -5.05 -2.05 -7.97
CA MET A 183 -3.80 -1.98 -7.18
C MET A 183 -3.22 -0.57 -7.15
N THR A 184 -3.96 0.36 -6.54
CA THR A 184 -3.73 1.79 -6.80
C THR A 184 -3.00 2.54 -5.70
N ASN A 185 -2.38 3.64 -6.09
CA ASN A 185 -1.75 4.58 -5.19
C ASN A 185 -2.17 6.02 -5.50
N LEU A 186 -2.16 6.82 -4.44
CA LEU A 186 -2.42 8.26 -4.44
C LEU A 186 -1.25 8.92 -3.72
N PHE A 187 -0.60 9.86 -4.39
CA PHE A 187 0.53 10.61 -3.83
C PHE A 187 0.32 12.11 -4.04
N SER A 188 0.44 12.88 -2.96
CA SER A 188 0.46 14.33 -3.01
C SER A 188 1.91 14.82 -2.99
N ALA A 189 2.36 15.41 -4.09
CA ALA A 189 3.72 15.89 -4.22
C ALA A 189 3.96 17.21 -3.46
N PRO A 190 5.23 17.52 -3.10
CA PRO A 190 5.59 18.78 -2.44
C PRO A 190 5.23 20.03 -3.25
N ASP A 191 5.19 19.94 -4.58
CA ASP A 191 4.79 21.03 -5.49
C ASP A 191 3.26 21.23 -5.55
N GLY A 192 2.48 20.41 -4.84
CA GLY A 192 1.03 20.44 -4.81
C GLY A 192 0.34 19.65 -5.91
N ALA A 193 1.10 19.00 -6.78
CA ALA A 193 0.55 18.10 -7.78
C ALA A 193 0.06 16.80 -7.15
N ILE A 194 -1.00 16.23 -7.73
CA ILE A 194 -1.53 14.95 -7.30
C ILE A 194 -1.18 13.90 -8.35
N TYR A 195 -0.56 12.82 -7.92
CA TYR A 195 -0.27 11.66 -8.75
C TYR A 195 -1.16 10.50 -8.35
N SER A 196 -1.72 9.84 -9.35
CA SER A 196 -2.42 8.57 -9.19
C SER A 196 -1.69 7.52 -10.02
N SER A 197 -1.44 6.34 -9.45
CA SER A 197 -0.90 5.21 -10.18
C SER A 197 -1.76 3.97 -10.03
N TRP A 198 -1.73 3.11 -11.04
CA TRP A 198 -2.53 1.90 -11.08
C TRP A 198 -1.94 0.87 -12.03
N LEU A 199 -2.42 -0.37 -11.85
CA LEU A 199 -2.26 -1.44 -12.81
C LEU A 199 -3.38 -1.41 -13.84
N ASP A 200 -3.00 -1.41 -15.10
CA ASP A 200 -3.92 -1.18 -16.22
C ASP A 200 -4.07 -2.44 -17.09
N SER A 201 -5.32 -2.85 -17.34
CA SER A 201 -5.65 -4.05 -18.13
C SER A 201 -6.17 -3.74 -19.55
N ARG A 202 -5.98 -2.51 -20.06
CA ARG A 202 -6.54 -2.06 -21.36
C ARG A 202 -6.15 -2.96 -22.54
N GLN A 203 -4.94 -3.50 -22.57
CA GLN A 203 -4.50 -4.35 -23.68
C GLN A 203 -5.28 -5.67 -23.71
N SER A 204 -5.50 -6.27 -22.54
CA SER A 204 -6.35 -7.46 -22.38
C SER A 204 -7.78 -7.18 -22.80
N ILE A 205 -8.35 -6.04 -22.41
CA ILE A 205 -9.71 -5.64 -22.79
C ILE A 205 -9.81 -5.40 -24.29
N ALA A 206 -8.85 -4.69 -24.89
CA ALA A 206 -8.79 -4.46 -26.33
C ALA A 206 -8.74 -5.77 -27.12
N TYR A 207 -7.99 -6.76 -26.65
CA TYR A 207 -7.98 -8.09 -27.26
C TYR A 207 -9.35 -8.76 -27.20
N VAL A 208 -10.00 -8.75 -26.02
CA VAL A 208 -11.32 -9.39 -25.90
C VAL A 208 -12.34 -8.70 -26.79
N LEU A 209 -12.35 -7.36 -26.85
CA LEU A 209 -13.22 -6.60 -27.76
C LEU A 209 -13.01 -7.01 -29.23
N ALA A 210 -11.76 -7.23 -29.65
CA ALA A 210 -11.44 -7.62 -31.02
C ALA A 210 -11.70 -9.12 -31.31
N ASN A 211 -11.61 -10.01 -30.32
CA ASN A 211 -11.58 -11.47 -30.54
C ASN A 211 -12.71 -12.25 -29.88
N LYS A 212 -13.54 -11.60 -29.05
CA LYS A 212 -14.63 -12.21 -28.26
C LYS A 212 -14.22 -13.41 -27.42
N LYS A 213 -12.96 -13.44 -26.97
CA LYS A 213 -12.40 -14.49 -26.12
C LYS A 213 -11.25 -13.91 -25.32
N HIS A 214 -10.96 -14.55 -24.19
CA HIS A 214 -9.83 -14.17 -23.37
C HIS A 214 -8.53 -14.24 -24.15
N PRO A 215 -7.61 -13.30 -23.88
CA PRO A 215 -6.26 -13.46 -24.36
C PRO A 215 -5.66 -14.77 -23.83
N PRO A 216 -4.95 -15.53 -24.66
CA PRO A 216 -4.17 -16.66 -24.19
C PRO A 216 -3.25 -16.24 -23.05
N LYS A 217 -2.97 -17.17 -22.13
CA LYS A 217 -2.01 -16.95 -21.05
C LYS A 217 -0.70 -16.44 -21.66
N ASN A 218 -0.13 -15.42 -21.03
CA ASN A 218 1.16 -14.84 -21.38
C ASN A 218 1.21 -13.95 -22.64
N ILE A 219 0.07 -13.52 -23.18
CA ILE A 219 0.04 -12.59 -24.32
C ILE A 219 -0.06 -11.12 -23.89
N TYR A 220 -0.81 -10.82 -22.83
CA TYR A 220 -0.88 -9.47 -22.27
C TYR A 220 -0.55 -9.51 -20.78
N SER A 221 0.19 -8.50 -20.34
CA SER A 221 0.49 -8.20 -18.95
C SER A 221 -0.26 -6.94 -18.52
N SER A 222 -0.39 -6.74 -17.20
CA SER A 222 -0.74 -5.42 -16.69
C SER A 222 0.37 -4.41 -16.97
N GLN A 223 -0.01 -3.15 -17.05
CA GLN A 223 0.89 -2.01 -17.17
C GLN A 223 0.91 -1.23 -15.86
N LEU A 224 2.06 -0.73 -15.44
CA LEU A 224 2.10 0.35 -14.46
C LEU A 224 1.89 1.68 -15.19
N ARG A 225 0.85 2.42 -14.81
CA ARG A 225 0.57 3.75 -15.37
C ARG A 225 0.43 4.80 -14.27
N VAL A 226 0.75 6.03 -14.63
CA VAL A 226 0.63 7.20 -13.74
C VAL A 226 -0.12 8.32 -14.46
N ALA A 227 -1.02 9.00 -13.77
CA ALA A 227 -1.57 10.28 -14.20
C ALA A 227 -1.32 11.35 -13.15
N ARG A 228 -1.15 12.59 -13.63
CA ARG A 228 -0.88 13.78 -12.84
C ARG A 228 -2.04 14.77 -12.92
N SER A 229 -2.33 15.44 -11.82
CA SER A 229 -3.20 16.60 -11.75
C SER A 229 -2.42 17.81 -11.26
N ASP A 230 -2.58 18.94 -11.95
CA ASP A 230 -2.00 20.24 -11.60
C ASP A 230 -3.03 21.21 -10.98
N ASP A 231 -4.30 20.81 -10.90
CA ASP A 231 -5.43 21.64 -10.50
C ASP A 231 -6.07 21.14 -9.19
N ARG A 232 -5.23 20.63 -8.29
CA ARG A 232 -5.62 20.11 -6.97
C ARG A 232 -6.65 18.98 -7.11
N GLY A 233 -6.43 18.07 -8.05
CA GLY A 233 -7.25 16.87 -8.23
C GLY A 233 -8.61 17.08 -8.89
N LEU A 234 -8.85 18.21 -9.56
CA LEU A 234 -10.09 18.43 -10.31
C LEU A 234 -10.09 17.67 -11.63
N THR A 235 -8.97 17.71 -12.34
CA THR A 235 -8.77 17.01 -13.60
C THR A 235 -7.41 16.32 -13.63
N PHE A 236 -7.31 15.25 -14.41
CA PHE A 236 -6.07 14.51 -14.61
C PHE A 236 -5.64 14.57 -16.06
N GLN A 237 -4.34 14.74 -16.27
CA GLN A 237 -3.72 14.61 -17.58
C GLN A 237 -3.82 13.16 -18.07
N LYS A 238 -3.58 12.96 -19.37
CA LYS A 238 -3.46 11.63 -19.97
C LYS A 238 -2.43 10.79 -19.20
N SER A 239 -2.78 9.55 -18.88
CA SER A 239 -1.83 8.69 -18.15
C SER A 239 -0.66 8.24 -19.04
N THR A 240 0.53 8.19 -18.45
CA THR A 240 1.76 7.75 -19.10
C THR A 240 2.09 6.32 -18.69
N LEU A 241 2.62 5.54 -19.64
CA LEU A 241 3.12 4.20 -19.37
C LEU A 241 4.45 4.32 -18.64
N VAL A 242 4.53 3.75 -17.43
CA VAL A 242 5.77 3.70 -16.65
C VAL A 242 6.60 2.51 -17.11
N THR A 243 6.01 1.31 -17.04
CA THR A 243 6.66 0.06 -17.44
C THR A 243 5.64 -1.06 -17.62
N GLU A 244 6.01 -2.03 -18.45
CA GLU A 244 5.34 -3.32 -18.65
C GLU A 244 6.40 -4.33 -19.10
N PRO A 245 6.23 -5.65 -18.86
CA PRO A 245 5.17 -6.31 -18.09
C PRO A 245 5.33 -6.19 -16.56
N VAL A 246 4.21 -6.00 -15.84
CA VAL A 246 4.16 -6.01 -14.36
C VAL A 246 3.15 -7.02 -13.80
N CYS A 247 3.35 -7.40 -12.54
CA CYS A 247 2.43 -8.24 -11.76
C CYS A 247 1.03 -7.62 -11.76
N VAL A 248 -0.02 -8.43 -11.90
CA VAL A 248 -1.41 -7.94 -12.05
C VAL A 248 -2.13 -7.60 -10.74
N CYS A 249 -1.56 -8.03 -9.61
CA CYS A 249 -2.20 -8.00 -8.28
C CYS A 249 -1.33 -7.33 -7.21
N CYS A 250 -0.17 -6.80 -7.59
CA CYS A 250 0.78 -6.23 -6.67
C CYS A 250 0.57 -4.71 -6.57
N GLY A 251 0.67 -4.16 -5.36
CA GLY A 251 0.48 -2.72 -5.12
C GLY A 251 1.42 -1.85 -5.94
N THR A 252 0.98 -0.63 -6.25
CA THR A 252 1.83 0.41 -6.86
C THR A 252 2.22 1.44 -5.81
N GLU A 253 3.31 2.16 -6.07
CA GLU A 253 3.74 3.30 -5.25
C GLU A 253 4.22 4.45 -6.14
N VAL A 254 4.07 5.67 -5.62
CA VAL A 254 4.64 6.88 -6.19
C VAL A 254 5.29 7.68 -5.07
N ALA A 255 6.49 8.19 -5.33
CA ALA A 255 7.20 9.06 -4.39
C ALA A 255 7.93 10.18 -5.12
N GLN A 256 8.03 11.34 -4.49
CA GLN A 256 8.80 12.47 -5.00
C GLN A 256 9.36 13.28 -3.82
N GLY A 257 10.64 13.65 -3.90
CA GLY A 257 11.24 14.63 -3.00
C GLY A 257 10.93 16.06 -3.45
N LYS A 258 11.41 17.06 -2.71
CA LYS A 258 11.31 18.46 -3.13
C LYS A 258 12.14 18.69 -4.41
N ASP A 259 11.50 19.20 -5.46
CA ASP A 259 12.12 19.56 -6.75
C ASP A 259 12.89 18.40 -7.45
N GLY A 260 12.62 17.15 -7.08
CA GLY A 260 13.33 15.96 -7.56
C GLY A 260 12.55 15.12 -8.58
N PRO A 261 13.15 14.00 -9.05
CA PRO A 261 12.48 13.05 -9.92
C PRO A 261 11.25 12.44 -9.24
N VAL A 262 10.23 12.12 -10.05
CA VAL A 262 9.11 11.29 -9.63
C VAL A 262 9.51 9.85 -9.78
N TYR A 263 9.30 9.04 -8.75
CA TYR A 263 9.50 7.60 -8.80
C TYR A 263 8.16 6.90 -8.80
N ALA A 264 8.04 5.84 -9.60
CA ALA A 264 6.91 4.93 -9.55
C ALA A 264 7.42 3.49 -9.54
N GLY A 265 6.83 2.65 -8.71
CA GLY A 265 7.27 1.28 -8.51
C GLY A 265 6.12 0.30 -8.34
N THR A 266 6.40 -0.95 -8.70
CA THR A 266 5.54 -2.10 -8.45
C THR A 266 6.36 -3.38 -8.62
N ARG A 267 5.72 -4.54 -8.47
CA ARG A 267 6.35 -5.82 -8.77
C ARG A 267 6.36 -6.09 -10.27
N GLY A 268 7.54 -6.36 -10.83
CA GLY A 268 7.69 -6.75 -12.23
C GLY A 268 7.09 -8.12 -12.52
N LEU A 269 6.94 -8.43 -13.81
CA LEU A 269 6.56 -9.76 -14.29
C LEU A 269 7.52 -10.16 -15.40
N ALA A 270 8.64 -10.82 -15.11
CA ALA A 270 9.63 -11.08 -16.14
C ALA A 270 9.17 -12.18 -17.13
N TRP A 271 8.63 -11.78 -18.29
CA TRP A 271 8.68 -12.61 -19.49
C TRP A 271 9.66 -11.96 -20.48
N GLY A 272 10.92 -12.42 -20.44
CA GLY A 272 11.93 -12.19 -21.49
C GLY A 272 12.42 -10.75 -21.74
N ALA A 273 11.75 -9.71 -21.24
CA ALA A 273 12.09 -8.30 -21.52
C ALA A 273 13.18 -7.72 -20.62
N VAL A 274 13.47 -8.34 -19.47
CA VAL A 274 14.57 -7.92 -18.58
C VAL A 274 15.82 -8.74 -18.91
N LYS A 275 16.83 -8.07 -19.48
CA LYS A 275 18.12 -8.68 -19.85
C LYS A 275 18.71 -9.45 -18.65
N GLY A 276 18.83 -10.78 -18.77
CA GLY A 276 19.35 -11.67 -17.72
C GLY A 276 18.32 -12.50 -16.95
N SER A 277 17.00 -12.29 -17.15
CA SER A 277 15.95 -13.07 -16.49
C SER A 277 15.34 -14.10 -17.46
N ALA A 278 15.85 -15.33 -17.45
CA ALA A 278 15.33 -16.43 -18.28
C ALA A 278 14.09 -17.13 -17.68
N ASP A 279 13.64 -16.73 -16.48
CA ASP A 279 12.48 -17.27 -15.73
C ASP A 279 11.53 -16.14 -15.29
N PRO A 280 10.24 -16.42 -14.94
CA PRO A 280 9.27 -15.45 -14.46
C PRO A 280 9.58 -14.95 -13.04
N VAL A 281 10.67 -14.19 -12.95
CA VAL A 281 11.10 -13.47 -11.76
C VAL A 281 10.19 -12.25 -11.54
N ARG A 282 9.69 -12.11 -10.31
CA ARG A 282 8.77 -11.06 -9.88
C ARG A 282 9.40 -10.21 -8.79
N ASP A 283 10.60 -9.71 -9.06
CA ASP A 283 11.26 -8.74 -8.19
C ASP A 283 10.57 -7.37 -8.29
N ILE A 284 10.79 -6.51 -7.29
CA ILE A 284 10.30 -5.13 -7.32
C ILE A 284 11.10 -4.32 -8.34
N VAL A 285 10.40 -3.52 -9.14
CA VAL A 285 10.98 -2.61 -10.11
C VAL A 285 10.54 -1.18 -9.82
N VAL A 286 11.43 -0.22 -10.08
CA VAL A 286 11.20 1.22 -9.91
C VAL A 286 11.65 1.94 -11.18
N ALA A 287 10.88 2.92 -11.64
CA ALA A 287 11.26 3.83 -12.71
C ALA A 287 11.23 5.28 -12.22
N ALA A 288 12.05 6.12 -12.84
CA ALA A 288 12.16 7.53 -12.51
C ALA A 288 11.77 8.42 -13.69
N SER A 289 11.03 9.49 -13.43
CA SER A 289 10.68 10.56 -14.36
C SER A 289 11.32 11.87 -13.94
N GLN A 290 11.99 12.55 -14.87
CA GLN A 290 12.63 13.86 -14.65
C GLN A 290 11.75 15.04 -15.11
N ASP A 291 10.61 14.74 -15.72
CA ASP A 291 9.72 15.71 -16.37
C ASP A 291 8.29 15.58 -15.83
N ARG A 292 8.18 15.41 -14.50
CA ARG A 292 6.90 15.44 -13.77
C ARG A 292 5.91 14.34 -14.20
N GLY A 293 6.44 13.17 -14.57
CA GLY A 293 5.65 12.00 -14.98
C GLY A 293 5.29 11.97 -16.46
N ALA A 294 5.80 12.90 -17.29
CA ALA A 294 5.51 12.92 -18.72
C ALA A 294 6.25 11.81 -19.49
N THR A 295 7.50 11.52 -19.11
CA THR A 295 8.28 10.39 -19.62
C THR A 295 9.02 9.66 -18.49
N TRP A 296 9.31 8.38 -18.72
CA TRP A 296 9.92 7.49 -17.72
C TRP A 296 11.22 6.88 -18.24
N GLN A 297 12.22 6.83 -17.38
CA GLN A 297 13.42 6.03 -17.61
C GLN A 297 13.06 4.53 -17.52
N GLY A 298 13.90 3.68 -18.12
CA GLY A 298 13.72 2.23 -18.02
C GLY A 298 13.70 1.77 -16.56
N ALA A 299 12.73 0.92 -16.22
CA ALA A 299 12.58 0.41 -14.86
C ALA A 299 13.80 -0.43 -14.45
N VAL A 300 14.27 -0.20 -13.23
CA VAL A 300 15.41 -0.90 -12.61
C VAL A 300 14.89 -1.78 -11.50
N LYS A 301 15.46 -2.98 -11.34
CA LYS A 301 15.17 -3.83 -10.17
C LYS A 301 15.69 -3.14 -8.92
N LEU A 302 14.87 -3.13 -7.87
CA LEU A 302 15.33 -2.70 -6.55
C LEU A 302 16.48 -3.62 -6.08
N HIS A 303 16.27 -4.93 -6.19
CA HIS A 303 17.28 -5.95 -5.95
C HIS A 303 17.00 -7.19 -6.83
N ASP A 304 18.03 -7.95 -7.22
CA ASP A 304 17.89 -9.24 -7.93
C ASP A 304 17.67 -10.41 -6.96
N ASP A 305 16.50 -10.42 -6.30
CA ASP A 305 16.16 -11.47 -5.34
C ASP A 305 15.83 -12.81 -6.02
N GLY A 306 15.43 -12.77 -7.29
CA GLY A 306 15.04 -13.96 -8.04
C GLY A 306 13.72 -14.54 -7.54
N PHE A 307 12.80 -13.71 -7.06
CA PHE A 307 11.55 -14.17 -6.46
C PHE A 307 10.63 -14.81 -7.51
N LYS A 308 10.33 -16.10 -7.33
CA LYS A 308 9.44 -16.86 -8.22
C LYS A 308 8.18 -17.24 -7.47
N VAL A 309 7.02 -16.85 -8.00
CA VAL A 309 5.73 -17.16 -7.40
C VAL A 309 4.66 -17.35 -8.48
N SER A 310 3.89 -18.42 -8.35
CA SER A 310 2.75 -18.74 -9.22
C SER A 310 1.42 -18.17 -8.70
N ALA A 311 1.37 -17.76 -7.43
CA ALA A 311 0.23 -17.14 -6.77
C ALA A 311 0.25 -15.60 -6.84
N CYS A 312 -0.84 -14.99 -6.37
CA CYS A 312 -0.96 -13.56 -6.14
C CYS A 312 -0.51 -13.26 -4.71
N PRO A 313 0.67 -12.62 -4.51
CA PRO A 313 1.15 -12.34 -3.17
C PRO A 313 0.49 -11.12 -2.53
N ASP A 314 -0.15 -10.26 -3.32
CA ASP A 314 -0.84 -9.03 -2.87
C ASP A 314 0.00 -8.24 -1.86
N VAL A 315 1.21 -7.86 -2.27
CA VAL A 315 2.11 -7.01 -1.47
C VAL A 315 2.54 -5.78 -2.24
N THR A 316 2.79 -4.71 -1.49
CA THR A 316 3.31 -3.43 -1.96
C THR A 316 4.75 -3.28 -1.45
N ALA A 317 5.60 -2.60 -2.22
CA ALA A 317 6.88 -2.10 -1.69
C ALA A 317 6.64 -0.70 -1.13
N GLY A 318 7.36 -0.28 -0.10
CA GLY A 318 7.34 1.12 0.36
C GLY A 318 8.39 1.96 -0.37
N LEU A 319 8.02 3.16 -0.83
CA LEU A 319 8.95 4.14 -1.42
C LEU A 319 8.80 5.49 -0.73
N ALA A 320 9.92 6.15 -0.42
CA ALA A 320 9.92 7.52 0.10
C ALA A 320 11.19 8.26 -0.31
N VAL A 321 11.14 9.59 -0.42
CA VAL A 321 12.32 10.39 -0.78
C VAL A 321 12.67 11.32 0.36
N ASP A 322 13.93 11.30 0.77
CA ASP A 322 14.41 12.10 1.91
C ASP A 322 14.73 13.55 1.54
N SER A 323 15.05 14.36 2.55
CA SER A 323 15.37 15.79 2.36
C SER A 323 16.60 16.04 1.49
N LYS A 324 17.43 15.02 1.27
CA LYS A 324 18.64 15.05 0.43
C LYS A 324 18.39 14.50 -0.98
N GLY A 325 17.14 14.14 -1.30
CA GLY A 325 16.76 13.59 -2.60
C GLY A 325 17.13 12.11 -2.80
N ARG A 326 17.51 11.39 -1.74
CA ARG A 326 17.76 9.94 -1.82
C ARG A 326 16.43 9.20 -1.80
N LEU A 327 16.30 8.17 -2.64
CA LEU A 327 15.13 7.31 -2.68
C LEU A 327 15.33 6.14 -1.71
N HIS A 328 14.47 6.05 -0.71
CA HIS A 328 14.39 4.96 0.25
C HIS A 328 13.37 3.95 -0.26
N ALA A 329 13.67 2.67 -0.11
CA ALA A 329 12.79 1.61 -0.51
C ALA A 329 12.79 0.47 0.51
N ALA A 330 11.61 -0.09 0.78
CA ALA A 330 11.43 -1.28 1.60
C ALA A 330 10.56 -2.30 0.85
N TRP A 331 10.89 -3.58 0.92
CA TRP A 331 10.18 -4.60 0.15
C TRP A 331 10.21 -5.96 0.82
N TYR A 332 9.19 -6.76 0.50
CA TYR A 332 9.15 -8.18 0.78
C TYR A 332 9.64 -8.98 -0.45
N THR A 333 10.43 -10.02 -0.19
CA THR A 333 10.72 -11.08 -1.15
C THR A 333 10.50 -12.44 -0.48
N GLY A 334 9.84 -13.36 -1.18
CA GLY A 334 9.71 -14.76 -0.76
C GLY A 334 10.67 -15.66 -1.54
N SER A 335 11.82 -15.13 -1.98
CA SER A 335 12.76 -15.91 -2.78
C SER A 335 13.44 -17.00 -1.94
N ASP A 336 13.66 -18.17 -2.53
CA ASP A 336 14.37 -19.29 -1.87
C ASP A 336 15.80 -18.94 -1.47
N ARG A 337 16.35 -17.84 -2.01
CA ARG A 337 17.71 -17.40 -1.72
C ARG A 337 17.78 -16.63 -0.41
N ARG A 338 16.83 -15.71 -0.21
CA ARG A 338 16.81 -14.74 0.89
C ARG A 338 15.36 -14.28 1.13
N PRO A 339 14.51 -15.11 1.73
CA PRO A 339 13.15 -14.69 2.02
C PRO A 339 13.15 -13.72 3.20
N GLY A 340 12.36 -12.65 3.11
CA GLY A 340 12.34 -11.62 4.15
C GLY A 340 11.79 -10.26 3.72
N VAL A 341 11.86 -9.33 4.66
CA VAL A 341 11.60 -7.90 4.47
C VAL A 341 12.92 -7.16 4.57
N PHE A 342 13.18 -6.31 3.57
CA PHE A 342 14.44 -5.62 3.39
C PHE A 342 14.23 -4.14 3.16
N TYR A 343 15.29 -3.37 3.38
CA TYR A 343 15.35 -1.93 3.16
C TYR A 343 16.65 -1.55 2.45
N ALA A 344 16.60 -0.56 1.55
CA ALA A 344 17.76 -0.04 0.84
C ALA A 344 17.54 1.41 0.42
N VAL A 345 18.64 2.09 0.09
CA VAL A 345 18.62 3.50 -0.33
C VAL A 345 19.34 3.65 -1.67
N SER A 346 18.76 4.43 -2.57
CA SER A 346 19.38 4.92 -3.79
C SER A 346 19.80 6.38 -3.62
N SER A 347 21.06 6.67 -3.94
CA SER A 347 21.66 8.01 -3.95
C SER A 347 21.92 8.54 -5.37
N ASP A 348 21.48 7.81 -6.41
CA ASP A 348 21.77 8.08 -7.82
C ASP A 348 20.50 8.20 -8.69
N HIS A 349 19.41 8.65 -8.06
CA HIS A 349 18.09 8.83 -8.66
C HIS A 349 17.45 7.53 -9.15
N GLY A 350 17.53 6.47 -8.34
CA GLY A 350 16.85 5.19 -8.59
C GLY A 350 17.54 4.33 -9.65
N LYS A 351 18.82 4.58 -9.96
CA LYS A 351 19.59 3.78 -10.93
C LYS A 351 20.25 2.58 -10.28
N SER A 352 20.61 2.69 -9.01
CA SER A 352 21.10 1.59 -8.17
C SER A 352 20.70 1.80 -6.71
N PHE A 353 20.72 0.72 -5.93
CA PHE A 353 20.41 0.72 -4.50
C PHE A 353 21.58 0.17 -3.71
N SER A 354 21.72 0.61 -2.46
CA SER A 354 22.67 0.07 -1.50
C SER A 354 22.47 -1.43 -1.25
N GLU A 355 23.44 -2.07 -0.62
CA GLU A 355 23.24 -3.41 -0.07
C GLU A 355 21.99 -3.44 0.83
N PRO A 356 21.11 -4.46 0.71
CA PRO A 356 19.91 -4.57 1.51
C PRO A 356 20.20 -4.72 3.00
N VAL A 357 19.52 -3.92 3.82
CA VAL A 357 19.41 -4.12 5.27
C VAL A 357 18.26 -5.07 5.53
N ALA A 358 18.54 -6.21 6.16
CA ALA A 358 17.52 -7.17 6.58
C ALA A 358 16.75 -6.63 7.78
N LEU A 359 15.41 -6.58 7.68
CA LEU A 359 14.52 -6.20 8.78
C LEU A 359 13.82 -7.41 9.40
N LEU A 360 13.52 -8.42 8.58
CA LEU A 360 13.07 -9.72 9.04
C LEU A 360 13.49 -10.78 8.03
N THR A 361 14.12 -11.86 8.49
CA THR A 361 14.51 -13.01 7.66
C THR A 361 14.31 -14.30 8.45
N ASP A 362 14.00 -15.37 7.74
CA ASP A 362 13.81 -16.72 8.27
C ASP A 362 14.00 -17.72 7.12
N ASP A 363 13.85 -19.01 7.35
CA ASP A 363 13.88 -20.03 6.28
C ASP A 363 12.66 -19.91 5.34
N TRP A 364 11.53 -19.43 5.86
CA TRP A 364 10.31 -19.19 5.10
C TRP A 364 9.48 -18.06 5.74
N LEU A 365 8.96 -17.16 4.90
CA LEU A 365 8.03 -16.13 5.32
C LEU A 365 6.80 -16.11 4.41
N PRO A 366 5.58 -16.12 4.97
CA PRO A 366 4.38 -15.77 4.21
C PRO A 366 4.42 -14.33 3.70
N TYR A 367 3.56 -14.02 2.74
CA TYR A 367 3.43 -12.68 2.18
C TYR A 367 2.94 -11.70 3.26
N GLY A 368 3.64 -10.56 3.37
CA GLY A 368 3.23 -9.44 4.22
C GLY A 368 3.37 -8.14 3.45
N ASP A 369 2.37 -7.28 3.55
CA ASP A 369 2.43 -5.97 2.94
C ASP A 369 3.50 -5.10 3.63
N VAL A 370 4.16 -4.22 2.88
CA VAL A 370 5.25 -3.38 3.39
C VAL A 370 4.93 -1.91 3.16
N LYS A 371 5.18 -1.10 4.20
CA LYS A 371 4.97 0.35 4.18
C LYS A 371 6.20 1.07 4.70
N LEU A 372 6.46 2.24 4.15
CA LEU A 372 7.63 3.06 4.46
C LEU A 372 7.20 4.52 4.55
N ALA A 373 7.64 5.21 5.61
CA ALA A 373 7.63 6.67 5.65
C ALA A 373 8.90 7.19 6.34
N LEU A 374 9.24 8.44 6.06
CA LEU A 374 10.42 9.11 6.61
C LEU A 374 9.99 10.20 7.57
N ASP A 375 10.61 10.28 8.74
CA ASP A 375 10.38 11.35 9.70
C ASP A 375 11.06 12.67 9.30
N SER A 376 10.84 13.74 10.06
CA SER A 376 11.41 15.06 9.75
C SER A 376 12.96 15.13 9.83
N LYS A 377 13.62 14.04 10.23
CA LYS A 377 15.07 13.90 10.36
C LYS A 377 15.61 12.84 9.38
N ASP A 378 14.83 12.46 8.37
CA ASP A 378 15.15 11.44 7.37
C ASP A 378 15.36 10.02 7.92
N ASN A 379 14.83 9.71 9.11
CA ASN A 379 14.83 8.33 9.59
C ASN A 379 13.65 7.58 8.99
N ALA A 380 13.90 6.34 8.54
CA ALA A 380 12.88 5.50 7.96
C ALA A 380 12.13 4.71 9.04
N PHE A 381 10.80 4.67 8.92
CA PHE A 381 9.94 3.72 9.61
C PHE A 381 9.38 2.74 8.58
N VAL A 382 9.55 1.45 8.83
CA VAL A 382 9.04 0.37 7.99
C VAL A 382 8.08 -0.49 8.80
N ALA A 383 6.81 -0.50 8.42
CA ALA A 383 5.80 -1.39 9.00
C ALA A 383 5.46 -2.51 8.03
N PHE A 384 5.30 -3.73 8.56
CA PHE A 384 4.99 -4.91 7.77
C PHE A 384 4.28 -5.98 8.60
N GLU A 385 3.64 -6.92 7.93
CA GLU A 385 2.98 -8.07 8.56
C GLU A 385 3.95 -9.24 8.71
N ASP A 386 3.89 -9.91 9.85
CA ASP A 386 4.51 -11.20 10.12
C ASP A 386 3.42 -12.23 10.41
N ARG A 387 3.28 -13.18 9.49
CA ARG A 387 2.16 -14.14 9.44
C ARG A 387 2.61 -15.58 9.69
N ARG A 388 3.80 -15.75 10.29
CA ARG A 388 4.40 -17.08 10.53
C ARG A 388 3.70 -17.83 11.67
N GLY A 389 3.13 -17.12 12.62
CA GLY A 389 2.45 -17.69 13.79
C GLY A 389 0.96 -17.92 13.58
N ASP A 390 0.29 -18.41 14.63
CA ASP A 390 -1.17 -18.58 14.67
C ASP A 390 -1.93 -17.23 14.64
N VAL A 391 -1.22 -16.15 14.95
CA VAL A 391 -1.73 -14.79 15.02
C VAL A 391 -0.89 -13.93 14.08
N ASP A 392 -1.55 -13.20 13.19
CA ASP A 392 -0.91 -12.18 12.34
C ASP A 392 -0.42 -11.02 13.23
N LEU A 393 0.85 -10.65 13.06
CA LEU A 393 1.50 -9.58 13.83
C LEU A 393 1.89 -8.42 12.93
N ILE A 394 1.72 -7.19 13.43
CA ILE A 394 2.38 -6.00 12.93
C ILE A 394 3.78 -5.91 13.52
N GLN A 395 4.76 -5.78 12.63
CA GLN A 395 6.14 -5.46 12.93
C GLN A 395 6.41 -4.00 12.55
N LEU A 396 7.28 -3.34 13.31
CA LEU A 396 7.76 -1.99 12.99
C LEU A 396 9.26 -1.90 13.25
N ALA A 397 10.01 -1.48 12.24
CA ALA A 397 11.43 -1.16 12.34
C ALA A 397 11.65 0.33 12.06
N ARG A 398 12.54 0.95 12.84
CA ARG A 398 13.07 2.29 12.56
C ARG A 398 14.53 2.16 12.16
N ILE A 399 14.89 2.74 11.01
CA ILE A 399 16.26 2.84 10.51
C ILE A 399 16.72 4.29 10.64
N GLY A 400 17.73 4.50 11.49
CA GLY A 400 18.34 5.81 11.72
C GLY A 400 19.18 6.29 10.53
N ALA A 401 19.42 7.59 10.45
CA ALA A 401 20.33 8.17 9.43
C ALA A 401 21.79 7.65 9.53
N ASP A 402 22.16 7.10 10.69
CA ASP A 402 23.42 6.39 10.98
C ASP A 402 23.39 4.90 10.59
N GLY A 403 22.25 4.39 10.11
CA GLY A 403 22.03 2.99 9.76
C GLY A 403 21.60 2.11 10.93
N ALA A 404 21.43 2.66 12.14
CA ALA A 404 21.00 1.87 13.29
C ALA A 404 19.54 1.41 13.12
N VAL A 405 19.29 0.12 13.31
CA VAL A 405 17.95 -0.48 13.24
C VAL A 405 17.43 -0.72 14.65
N VAL A 406 16.24 -0.21 14.95
CA VAL A 406 15.52 -0.42 16.22
C VAL A 406 14.14 -0.97 15.92
N HIS A 407 13.79 -2.10 16.54
CA HIS A 407 12.48 -2.71 16.40
C HIS A 407 11.55 -2.31 17.55
N ALA A 408 10.26 -2.23 17.25
CA ALA A 408 9.22 -2.23 18.28
C ALA A 408 8.91 -3.67 18.71
N GLU A 409 8.38 -3.84 19.91
CA GLU A 409 7.70 -5.09 20.26
C GLU A 409 6.52 -5.31 19.30
N PRO A 410 6.38 -6.48 18.66
CA PRO A 410 5.32 -6.73 17.71
C PRO A 410 3.95 -6.81 18.40
N TRP A 411 2.88 -6.59 17.65
CA TRP A 411 1.53 -6.66 18.18
C TRP A 411 0.54 -7.27 17.19
N ALA A 412 -0.56 -7.83 17.70
CA ALA A 412 -1.63 -8.40 16.91
C ALA A 412 -2.25 -7.37 15.94
N GLY A 413 -2.40 -7.74 14.66
CA GLY A 413 -3.05 -6.91 13.66
C GLY A 413 -2.68 -7.30 12.23
N THR A 414 -3.37 -6.69 11.26
CA THR A 414 -3.17 -6.94 9.82
C THR A 414 -3.20 -5.64 9.02
N GLY A 415 -2.67 -5.66 7.79
CA GLY A 415 -2.73 -4.58 6.82
C GLY A 415 -2.29 -3.22 7.38
N PRO A 416 -1.03 -3.06 7.82
CA PRO A 416 -0.57 -1.81 8.36
C PRO A 416 -0.52 -0.72 7.26
N ASP A 417 -0.78 0.51 7.65
CA ASP A 417 -0.36 1.71 6.94
C ASP A 417 0.29 2.67 7.94
N LEU A 418 1.15 3.57 7.46
CA LEU A 418 1.88 4.46 8.36
C LEU A 418 2.15 5.84 7.78
N ALA A 419 2.13 6.83 8.65
CA ALA A 419 2.57 8.19 8.38
C ALA A 419 3.43 8.70 9.54
N VAL A 420 4.08 9.85 9.37
CA VAL A 420 4.92 10.45 10.41
C VAL A 420 4.33 11.75 10.93
N LEU A 421 4.48 11.98 12.23
CA LEU A 421 4.16 13.24 12.90
C LEU A 421 5.39 13.66 13.72
N GLY A 422 6.17 14.60 13.18
CA GLY A 422 7.46 14.98 13.76
C GLY A 422 8.47 13.83 13.65
N ASP A 423 8.90 13.31 14.80
CA ASP A 423 9.79 12.14 14.94
C ASP A 423 9.06 10.85 15.37
N SER A 424 7.73 10.90 15.39
CA SER A 424 6.88 9.77 15.75
C SER A 424 6.27 9.12 14.50
N ALA A 425 6.11 7.81 14.52
CA ALA A 425 5.29 7.10 13.55
C ALA A 425 3.84 7.00 14.06
N LEU A 426 2.88 7.23 13.18
CA LEU A 426 1.48 6.88 13.37
C LEU A 426 1.23 5.64 12.53
N VAL A 427 0.95 4.51 13.18
CA VAL A 427 0.67 3.24 12.50
C VAL A 427 -0.79 2.92 12.68
N VAL A 428 -1.50 2.71 11.57
CA VAL A 428 -2.89 2.26 11.54
C VAL A 428 -2.92 0.81 11.06
N TRP A 429 -3.81 -0.01 11.60
CA TRP A 429 -3.96 -1.42 11.20
C TRP A 429 -5.39 -1.90 11.36
N GLY A 430 -5.69 -3.04 10.74
CA GLY A 430 -6.91 -3.80 10.97
C GLY A 430 -6.78 -4.65 12.23
N GLY A 431 -7.71 -4.49 13.17
CA GLY A 431 -7.78 -5.35 14.36
C GLY A 431 -8.11 -6.80 13.99
N LEU A 432 -7.77 -7.73 14.87
CA LEU A 432 -8.11 -9.14 14.67
C LEU A 432 -9.59 -9.37 15.00
N SER A 433 -10.29 -10.14 14.17
CA SER A 433 -11.67 -10.54 14.45
C SER A 433 -11.73 -11.39 15.72
N PRO A 434 -12.65 -11.11 16.66
CA PRO A 434 -12.94 -12.02 17.77
C PRO A 434 -13.37 -13.40 17.23
N GLU A 435 -13.01 -14.47 17.95
CA GLU A 435 -13.41 -15.83 17.58
C GLU A 435 -14.94 -15.93 17.40
N GLY A 436 -15.38 -16.45 16.25
CA GLY A 436 -16.79 -16.64 15.93
C GLY A 436 -17.48 -15.45 15.25
N GLU A 437 -16.77 -14.35 14.99
CA GLU A 437 -17.31 -13.21 14.24
C GLU A 437 -16.83 -13.20 12.78
N GLU A 438 -17.77 -13.01 11.84
CA GLU A 438 -17.47 -12.92 10.40
C GLU A 438 -16.96 -11.53 9.98
N GLU A 439 -17.15 -10.49 10.81
CA GLU A 439 -16.70 -9.13 10.51
C GLU A 439 -15.25 -8.91 10.99
N GLY A 440 -14.42 -8.25 10.17
CA GLY A 440 -13.04 -7.87 10.51
C GLY A 440 -12.95 -7.11 11.83
N GLY A 441 -11.83 -7.21 12.56
CA GLY A 441 -11.63 -6.61 13.89
C GLY A 441 -11.51 -5.09 13.95
N GLY A 442 -11.99 -4.38 12.92
CA GLY A 442 -12.09 -2.93 12.94
C GLY A 442 -10.80 -2.20 12.57
N VAL A 443 -10.72 -0.92 12.96
CA VAL A 443 -9.61 -0.01 12.62
C VAL A 443 -9.00 0.54 13.90
N GLU A 444 -7.69 0.35 14.05
CA GLU A 444 -6.91 0.79 15.21
C GLU A 444 -5.73 1.67 14.79
N LEU A 445 -5.34 2.61 15.64
CA LEU A 445 -4.19 3.49 15.44
C LEU A 445 -3.37 3.59 16.73
N ALA A 446 -2.04 3.58 16.63
CA ALA A 446 -1.16 3.98 17.72
C ALA A 446 -0.05 4.92 17.25
N THR A 447 0.44 5.72 18.19
CA THR A 447 1.68 6.49 18.01
C THR A 447 2.86 5.67 18.53
N ILE A 448 3.93 5.60 17.75
CA ILE A 448 5.18 4.95 18.12
C ILE A 448 6.29 6.01 18.18
N ARG A 449 7.08 5.98 19.26
CA ARG A 449 8.17 6.93 19.51
C ARG A 449 9.44 6.22 19.93
N LEU A 450 10.58 6.76 19.53
CA LEU A 450 11.86 6.33 20.07
C LEU A 450 12.03 6.90 21.48
N GLU A 451 12.10 6.04 22.48
CA GLU A 451 12.50 6.41 23.82
C GLU A 451 14.03 6.24 23.95
N PRO A 452 14.75 7.24 24.49
CA PRO A 452 16.15 7.07 24.81
C PRO A 452 16.30 5.94 25.84
N GLY A 453 17.39 5.18 25.75
CA GLY A 453 17.75 4.23 26.79
C GLY A 453 17.90 4.96 28.12
N SER A 454 17.29 4.41 29.18
CA SER A 454 17.31 4.99 30.53
C SER A 454 18.67 4.89 31.22
#